data_AF-K1U154-F1
#
_entry.id   AF-K1U154-F1
#
_cell.length_a   1.000
_cell.length_b   1.000
_cell.length_c   1.000
_cell.angle_alpha   90.00
_cell.angle_beta   90.00
_cell.angle_gamma   90.00
#
_symmetry.space_group_name_H-M   'P 1'
#
loop_
_entity.id
_entity.type
_entity.pdbx_description
1 polymer ?
#
loop_
_entity_poly.entity_id
_entity_poly.type
_entity_poly.pdbx_seq_one_letter_code
_entity_poly.pdbx_strand_id
1 'polypeptide(L)'
;DVVKQAAEMINNGEVEPNRISKTVLVIDEAQDMSKDDYTLVSALMKANEEMRVIAVGDDDQNIYEFRGSNSQYPYELTLTEHSRFIEMTENYRSLRHIVNAANDFARNIRQRIKSTPIISMSQEDGEVRIVKHPYEIQEKKVYMYQPILEDVTRLLESNASKEADASSRKKNETISILTQTNEEAVIMLALLHSHDIKAKLVQSMDGLRFWNLAE
;
A
#
# COMPACT_ATOMS: atom_id res chain seq x y z
N ASP A 1 -1.67 -8.38 -25.51
CA ASP A 1 -1.99 -7.23 -24.65
C ASP A 1 -3.51 -7.17 -24.49
N VAL A 2 -4.04 -7.86 -23.48
CA VAL A 2 -5.47 -8.20 -23.40
C VAL A 2 -6.32 -6.97 -23.07
N VAL A 3 -5.83 -6.09 -22.19
CA VAL A 3 -6.53 -4.87 -21.76
C VAL A 3 -6.71 -3.94 -22.95
N LYS A 4 -5.62 -3.68 -23.68
CA LYS A 4 -5.65 -2.86 -24.88
C LYS A 4 -6.59 -3.41 -25.95
N GLN A 5 -6.51 -4.71 -26.24
CA GLN A 5 -7.40 -5.36 -27.21
C GLN A 5 -8.87 -5.25 -26.81
N ALA A 6 -9.20 -5.42 -25.52
CA ALA A 6 -10.56 -5.25 -25.04
C ALA A 6 -11.07 -3.81 -25.24
N ALA A 7 -10.24 -2.81 -24.96
CA ALA A 7 -10.60 -1.41 -25.16
C ALA A 7 -10.83 -1.09 -26.66
N GLU A 8 -10.00 -1.63 -27.55
CA GLU A 8 -10.17 -1.49 -29.01
C GLU A 8 -11.49 -2.13 -29.49
N MET A 9 -11.78 -3.37 -29.07
CA MET A 9 -13.02 -4.05 -29.44
C MET A 9 -14.28 -3.29 -28.96
N ILE A 10 -14.25 -2.71 -27.76
CA ILE A 10 -15.37 -1.90 -27.25
C ILE A 10 -15.56 -0.65 -28.12
N ASN A 11 -14.48 0.09 -28.40
CA ASN A 11 -14.55 1.30 -29.23
C ASN A 11 -15.01 1.02 -30.66
N ASN A 12 -14.68 -0.16 -31.20
CA ASN A 12 -15.10 -0.59 -32.54
C ASN A 12 -16.54 -1.13 -32.59
N GLY A 13 -17.23 -1.25 -31.44
CA GLY A 13 -18.57 -1.85 -31.37
C GLY A 13 -18.59 -3.37 -31.59
N GLU A 14 -17.45 -4.04 -31.41
CA GLU A 14 -17.29 -5.49 -31.59
C GLU A 14 -17.72 -6.29 -30.35
N VAL A 15 -18.11 -5.60 -29.28
CA VAL A 15 -18.56 -6.21 -28.02
C VAL A 15 -20.07 -6.03 -27.87
N GLU A 16 -20.77 -7.14 -27.62
CA GLU A 16 -22.21 -7.11 -27.37
C GLU A 16 -22.57 -6.19 -26.18
N PRO A 17 -23.54 -5.27 -26.32
CA PRO A 17 -23.89 -4.29 -25.28
C PRO A 17 -24.17 -4.92 -23.91
N ASN A 18 -24.80 -6.09 -23.87
CA ASN A 18 -25.11 -6.80 -22.63
C ASN A 18 -23.86 -7.14 -21.81
N ARG A 19 -22.69 -7.30 -22.44
CA ARG A 19 -21.42 -7.60 -21.78
C ARG A 19 -20.77 -6.37 -21.13
N ILE A 20 -21.18 -5.17 -21.52
CA ILE A 20 -20.68 -3.88 -21.02
C ILE A 20 -21.78 -3.01 -20.37
N SER A 21 -22.97 -3.58 -20.19
CA SER A 21 -24.15 -2.95 -19.60
C SER A 21 -24.10 -2.72 -18.08
N LYS A 22 -22.95 -2.95 -17.44
CA LYS A 22 -22.82 -2.76 -15.98
C LYS A 22 -23.00 -1.30 -15.64
N THR A 23 -23.92 -1.01 -14.72
CA THR A 23 -24.25 0.37 -14.29
C THR A 23 -23.20 0.94 -13.34
N VAL A 24 -22.41 0.11 -12.65
CA VAL A 24 -21.39 0.59 -11.70
C VAL A 24 -20.08 -0.13 -11.94
N LEU A 25 -19.01 0.64 -12.09
CA LEU A 25 -17.63 0.17 -12.14
C LEU A 25 -16.90 0.73 -10.92
N VAL A 26 -16.36 -0.16 -10.09
CA VAL A 26 -15.52 0.21 -8.94
C VAL A 26 -14.08 -0.18 -9.25
N ILE A 27 -13.17 0.78 -9.14
CA ILE A 27 -11.74 0.60 -9.37
C ILE A 27 -11.06 0.86 -8.02
N ASP A 28 -10.38 -0.16 -7.51
CA ASP A 28 -9.51 -0.04 -6.35
C ASP A 28 -8.07 0.18 -6.82
N GLU A 29 -7.22 0.75 -5.97
CA GLU A 29 -5.82 1.11 -6.28
C GLU A 29 -5.68 1.92 -7.59
N ALA A 30 -6.56 2.89 -7.81
CA ALA A 30 -6.63 3.65 -9.06
C ALA A 30 -5.34 4.44 -9.39
N GLN A 31 -4.47 4.69 -8.39
CA GLN A 31 -3.14 5.27 -8.61
C GLN A 31 -2.20 4.37 -9.43
N ASP A 32 -2.43 3.05 -9.41
CA ASP A 32 -1.63 2.06 -10.14
C ASP A 32 -2.10 1.84 -11.58
N MET A 33 -3.10 2.61 -12.02
CA MET A 33 -3.66 2.54 -13.36
C MET A 33 -2.60 2.81 -14.43
N SER A 34 -2.52 1.94 -15.44
CA SER A 34 -1.73 2.17 -16.65
C SER A 34 -2.52 2.90 -17.73
N LYS A 35 -1.84 3.28 -18.82
CA LYS A 35 -2.51 3.88 -20.00
C LYS A 35 -3.60 2.98 -20.58
N ASP A 36 -3.35 1.68 -20.65
CA ASP A 36 -4.27 0.73 -21.26
C ASP A 36 -5.49 0.52 -20.35
N ASP A 37 -5.29 0.48 -19.02
CA ASP A 37 -6.38 0.43 -18.05
C ASP A 37 -7.28 1.67 -18.15
N TYR A 38 -6.68 2.87 -18.20
CA TYR A 38 -7.42 4.11 -18.39
C TYR A 38 -8.20 4.14 -19.71
N THR A 39 -7.60 3.63 -20.79
CA THR A 39 -8.24 3.53 -22.10
C THR A 39 -9.44 2.58 -22.06
N LEU A 40 -9.33 1.46 -21.33
CA LEU A 40 -10.44 0.53 -21.13
C LEU A 40 -11.58 1.17 -20.33
N VAL A 41 -11.27 1.85 -19.22
CA VAL A 41 -12.26 2.57 -18.40
C VAL A 41 -12.99 3.62 -19.24
N SER A 42 -12.24 4.40 -20.02
CA SER A 42 -12.78 5.41 -20.93
C SER A 42 -13.69 4.81 -22.01
N ALA A 43 -13.33 3.66 -22.58
CA ALA A 43 -14.14 2.97 -23.57
C ALA A 43 -15.47 2.46 -22.96
N LEU A 44 -15.42 1.91 -21.74
CA LEU A 44 -16.60 1.45 -21.01
C LEU A 44 -17.56 2.61 -20.69
N MET A 45 -17.04 3.74 -20.22
CA MET A 45 -17.84 4.94 -19.94
C MET A 45 -18.51 5.48 -21.19
N LYS A 46 -17.82 5.49 -22.34
CA LYS A 46 -18.38 5.96 -23.62
C LYS A 46 -19.46 5.04 -24.16
N ALA A 47 -19.31 3.73 -23.98
CA ALA A 47 -20.27 2.75 -24.49
C ALA A 47 -21.53 2.64 -23.62
N ASN A 48 -21.51 3.16 -22.40
CA ASN A 48 -22.64 3.14 -21.47
C ASN A 48 -22.74 4.46 -20.69
N GLU A 49 -23.53 5.40 -21.20
CA GLU A 49 -23.73 6.73 -20.61
C GLU A 49 -24.29 6.68 -19.17
N GLU A 50 -24.98 5.59 -18.79
CA GLU A 50 -25.52 5.39 -17.44
C GLU A 50 -24.50 4.77 -16.47
N MET A 51 -23.27 4.50 -16.92
CA MET A 51 -22.24 3.89 -16.09
C MET A 51 -21.69 4.88 -15.06
N ARG A 52 -21.81 4.51 -13.78
CA ARG A 52 -21.16 5.19 -12.67
C ARG A 52 -19.80 4.58 -12.39
N VAL A 53 -18.74 5.38 -12.51
CA VAL A 53 -17.39 4.97 -12.11
C VAL A 53 -17.08 5.49 -10.70
N ILE A 54 -16.56 4.61 -9.86
CA ILE A 54 -16.04 4.93 -8.53
C ILE A 54 -14.58 4.48 -8.52
N ALA A 55 -13.66 5.42 -8.60
CA ALA A 55 -12.22 5.16 -8.51
C ALA A 55 -11.74 5.53 -7.09
N VAL A 56 -11.14 4.57 -6.41
CA VAL A 56 -10.55 4.72 -5.08
C VAL A 56 -9.05 4.48 -5.21
N GLY A 57 -8.26 5.36 -4.61
CA GLY A 57 -6.80 5.26 -4.66
C GLY A 57 -6.13 6.35 -3.84
N ASP A 58 -4.82 6.22 -3.69
CA ASP A 58 -3.95 7.16 -3.02
C ASP A 58 -2.74 7.49 -3.90
N ASP A 59 -2.68 8.72 -4.41
CA ASP A 59 -1.61 9.17 -5.29
C ASP A 59 -0.22 9.17 -4.63
N ASP A 60 -0.16 9.28 -3.29
CA ASP A 60 1.09 9.16 -2.53
C ASP A 60 1.64 7.73 -2.53
N GLN A 61 0.84 6.74 -2.93
CA GLN A 61 1.17 5.30 -2.89
C GLN A 61 1.47 4.71 -4.27
N ASN A 62 1.58 5.52 -5.32
CA ASN A 62 2.00 5.04 -6.64
C ASN A 62 3.48 4.67 -6.64
N ILE A 63 3.77 3.41 -6.37
CA ILE A 63 5.14 2.85 -6.37
C ILE A 63 5.45 2.04 -7.63
N TYR A 64 4.46 1.86 -8.53
CA TYR A 64 4.57 1.03 -9.73
C TYR A 64 4.87 1.81 -11.02
N GLU A 65 5.27 3.09 -10.94
CA GLU A 65 5.54 3.93 -12.11
C GLU A 65 6.53 3.29 -13.10
N PHE A 66 7.50 2.52 -12.58
CA PHE A 66 8.47 1.77 -13.38
C PHE A 66 7.85 0.66 -14.24
N ARG A 67 6.61 0.27 -13.97
CA ARG A 67 5.79 -0.68 -14.75
C ARG A 67 4.75 0.02 -15.62
N GLY A 68 4.73 1.36 -15.65
CA GLY A 68 3.85 2.15 -16.50
C GLY A 68 2.56 2.64 -15.85
N SER A 69 2.39 2.48 -14.52
CA SER A 69 1.32 3.18 -13.80
C SER A 69 1.58 4.69 -13.78
N ASN A 70 0.50 5.48 -13.75
CA ASN A 70 0.63 6.93 -13.67
C ASN A 70 -0.58 7.55 -12.97
N SER A 71 -0.35 8.27 -11.87
CA SER A 71 -1.39 8.98 -11.10
C SER A 71 -2.08 10.09 -11.90
N GLN A 72 -1.55 10.46 -13.08
CA GLN A 72 -2.24 11.32 -14.03
C GLN A 72 -3.59 10.75 -14.49
N TYR A 73 -3.74 9.43 -14.61
CA TYR A 73 -4.99 8.81 -15.07
C TYR A 73 -6.15 8.94 -14.06
N PRO A 74 -6.01 8.58 -12.77
CA PRO A 74 -7.03 8.90 -11.80
C PRO A 74 -7.25 10.41 -11.66
N TYR A 75 -6.22 11.26 -11.82
CA TYR A 75 -6.40 12.71 -11.89
C TYR A 75 -7.31 13.12 -13.07
N GLU A 76 -7.12 12.57 -14.27
CA GLU A 76 -8.00 12.83 -15.41
C GLU A 76 -9.45 12.42 -15.17
N LEU A 77 -9.69 11.32 -14.44
CA LEU A 77 -11.05 10.94 -14.03
C LEU A 77 -11.72 12.04 -13.17
N THR A 78 -10.95 12.77 -12.37
CA THR A 78 -11.48 13.91 -11.59
C THR A 78 -11.83 15.14 -12.43
N LEU A 79 -11.42 15.18 -13.71
CA LEU A 79 -11.74 16.25 -14.65
C LEU A 79 -12.92 15.92 -15.56
N THR A 80 -13.48 14.72 -15.45
CA THR A 80 -14.64 14.30 -16.26
C THR A 80 -15.91 15.06 -15.85
N GLU A 81 -16.82 15.23 -16.81
CA GLU A 81 -18.10 15.91 -16.57
C GLU A 81 -18.90 15.19 -15.48
N HIS A 82 -19.51 15.95 -14.58
CA HIS A 82 -20.27 15.44 -13.41
C HIS A 82 -19.45 14.62 -12.41
N SER A 83 -18.12 14.61 -12.49
CA SER A 83 -17.27 13.98 -11.49
C SER A 83 -17.37 14.67 -10.13
N ARG A 84 -17.13 13.90 -9.08
CA ARG A 84 -17.03 14.40 -7.71
C ARG A 84 -15.77 13.82 -7.07
N PHE A 85 -14.85 14.71 -6.70
CA PHE A 85 -13.68 14.35 -5.91
C PHE A 85 -14.01 14.38 -4.41
N ILE A 86 -13.59 13.36 -3.68
CA ILE A 86 -13.80 13.22 -2.23
C ILE A 86 -12.47 12.81 -1.61
N GLU A 87 -11.90 13.67 -0.76
CA GLU A 87 -10.73 13.31 0.05
C GLU A 87 -11.19 12.61 1.34
N MET A 88 -10.68 11.40 1.58
CA MET A 88 -10.86 10.67 2.83
C MET A 88 -9.60 10.79 3.68
N THR A 89 -9.63 11.66 4.69
CA THR A 89 -8.44 12.01 5.49
C THR A 89 -8.35 11.28 6.82
N GLU A 90 -9.42 10.62 7.23
CA GLU A 90 -9.48 9.89 8.50
C GLU A 90 -8.69 8.58 8.40
N ASN A 91 -7.60 8.47 9.18
CA ASN A 91 -6.77 7.30 9.26
C ASN A 91 -7.15 6.45 10.48
N TYR A 92 -7.79 5.31 10.22
CA TYR A 92 -8.21 4.36 11.24
C TYR A 92 -7.16 3.29 11.55
N ARG A 93 -6.05 3.24 10.79
CA ARG A 93 -5.03 2.18 10.88
C ARG A 93 -3.91 2.50 11.88
N SER A 94 -3.42 3.72 11.84
CA SER A 94 -2.12 4.10 12.43
C SER A 94 -2.29 5.09 13.57
N LEU A 95 -1.40 4.97 14.56
CA LEU A 95 -1.35 5.84 15.74
C LEU A 95 -0.85 7.25 15.40
N ARG A 96 -1.13 8.23 16.28
CA ARG A 96 -0.93 9.67 16.02
C ARG A 96 0.46 10.02 15.51
N HIS A 97 1.52 9.59 16.21
CA HIS A 97 2.90 9.90 15.79
C HIS A 97 3.30 9.26 14.46
N ILE A 98 2.77 8.07 14.13
CA ILE A 98 3.03 7.40 12.84
C ILE A 98 2.38 8.21 11.71
N VAL A 99 1.12 8.64 11.91
CA VAL A 99 0.40 9.51 10.97
C VAL A 99 1.12 10.85 10.78
N ASN A 100 1.60 11.46 11.86
CA ASN A 100 2.35 12.72 11.79
C ASN A 100 3.65 12.56 10.98
N ALA A 101 4.42 11.49 11.23
CA ALA A 101 5.64 11.21 10.47
C ALA A 101 5.35 10.98 8.98
N ALA A 102 4.27 10.26 8.65
CA ALA A 102 3.84 10.07 7.26
C ALA A 102 3.44 11.40 6.59
N ASN A 103 2.68 12.26 7.28
CA ASN A 103 2.33 13.59 6.78
C ASN A 103 3.56 14.49 6.58
N ASP A 104 4.54 14.44 7.48
CA ASP A 104 5.79 15.18 7.34
C ASP A 104 6.59 14.71 6.11
N PHE A 105 6.66 13.40 5.89
CA PHE A 105 7.29 12.82 4.70
C PHE A 105 6.56 13.23 3.41
N ALA A 106 5.23 13.15 3.39
CA ALA A 106 4.39 13.43 2.22
C ALA A 106 4.55 14.86 1.67
N ARG A 107 5.02 15.82 2.48
CA ARG A 107 5.34 17.20 2.02
C ARG A 107 6.45 17.24 0.97
N ASN A 108 7.25 16.19 0.87
CA ASN A 108 8.33 16.09 -0.12
C ASN A 108 7.87 15.48 -1.46
N ILE A 109 6.67 14.89 -1.50
CA ILE A 109 6.08 14.31 -2.71
C ILE A 109 5.55 15.46 -3.58
N ARG A 110 5.98 15.49 -4.85
CA ARG A 110 5.56 16.51 -5.82
C ARG A 110 4.32 16.04 -6.58
N GLN A 111 3.56 16.98 -7.13
CA GLN A 111 2.42 16.70 -8.03
C GLN A 111 1.31 15.84 -7.40
N ARG A 112 1.07 16.02 -6.10
CA ARG A 112 -0.01 15.34 -5.39
C ARG A 112 -1.37 15.84 -5.87
N ILE A 113 -2.32 14.91 -6.03
CA ILE A 113 -3.73 15.18 -6.31
C ILE A 113 -4.40 15.73 -5.05
N LYS A 114 -4.12 15.12 -3.89
CA LYS A 114 -4.69 15.53 -2.60
C LYS A 114 -3.82 16.57 -1.90
N SER A 115 -4.48 17.42 -1.11
CA SER A 115 -3.81 18.49 -0.36
C SER A 115 -3.98 18.36 1.15
N THR A 116 -5.04 17.68 1.61
CA THR A 116 -5.37 17.61 3.02
C THR A 116 -4.51 16.55 3.72
N PRO A 117 -3.82 16.90 4.83
CA PRO A 117 -3.14 15.91 5.66
C PRO A 117 -4.12 14.89 6.24
N ILE A 118 -3.67 13.64 6.40
CA ILE A 118 -4.46 12.61 7.07
C ILE A 118 -4.44 12.81 8.59
N ILE A 119 -5.50 12.41 9.28
CA ILE A 119 -5.67 12.58 10.73
C ILE A 119 -5.90 11.21 11.36
N SER A 120 -5.11 10.85 12.38
CA SER A 120 -5.34 9.61 13.11
C SER A 120 -6.64 9.70 13.91
N MET A 121 -7.49 8.68 13.78
CA MET A 121 -8.69 8.53 14.61
C MET A 121 -8.38 7.87 15.96
N SER A 122 -7.16 7.35 16.14
CA SER A 122 -6.68 6.85 17.43
C SER A 122 -6.27 8.01 18.34
N GLN A 123 -6.52 7.85 19.64
CA GLN A 123 -6.01 8.77 20.67
C GLN A 123 -4.64 8.34 21.21
N GLU A 124 -4.19 7.13 20.89
CA GLU A 124 -2.91 6.58 21.31
C GLU A 124 -1.75 7.17 20.48
N ASP A 125 -0.64 7.42 21.17
CA ASP A 125 0.61 7.86 20.59
C ASP A 125 1.48 6.66 20.25
N GLY A 126 1.74 6.48 18.94
CA GLY A 126 2.68 5.48 18.45
C GLY A 126 4.12 5.92 18.60
N GLU A 127 5.04 5.06 18.20
CA GLU A 127 6.47 5.37 18.24
C GLU A 127 7.09 5.25 16.86
N VAL A 128 7.90 6.25 16.51
CA VAL A 128 8.72 6.27 15.30
C VAL A 128 10.16 6.51 15.73
N ARG A 129 11.05 5.57 15.44
CA ARG A 129 12.48 5.65 15.76
C ARG A 129 13.30 5.56 14.48
N ILE A 130 14.34 6.38 14.39
CA ILE A 130 15.38 6.26 13.37
C ILE A 130 16.65 5.83 14.07
N VAL A 131 17.08 4.60 13.81
CA VAL A 131 18.32 4.03 14.36
C VAL A 131 19.33 3.88 13.22
N LYS A 132 20.57 4.31 13.45
CA LYS A 132 21.65 4.21 12.46
C LYS A 132 22.72 3.27 13.00
N HIS A 133 23.05 2.23 12.22
CA HIS A 133 24.15 1.32 12.50
C HIS A 133 25.25 1.54 11.46
N PRO A 134 26.14 2.53 11.63
CA PRO A 134 27.25 2.75 10.71
C PRO A 134 28.24 1.59 10.83
N TYR A 135 28.43 0.84 9.74
CA TYR A 135 29.46 -0.19 9.67
C TYR A 135 30.16 -0.18 8.31
N GLU A 136 31.48 -0.36 8.31
CA GLU A 136 32.30 -0.37 7.12
C GLU A 136 33.19 -1.63 7.08
N ILE A 137 33.14 -2.36 5.96
CA ILE A 137 34.06 -3.46 5.65
C ILE A 137 34.84 -3.07 4.42
N GLN A 138 36.18 -3.00 4.51
CA GLN A 138 37.05 -2.62 3.38
C GLN A 138 36.57 -1.32 2.71
N GLU A 139 36.28 -0.28 3.51
CA GLU A 139 35.80 1.04 3.05
C GLU A 139 34.41 1.03 2.37
N LYS A 140 33.69 -0.10 2.38
CA LYS A 140 32.30 -0.19 1.92
C LYS A 140 31.35 -0.18 3.10
N LYS A 141 30.34 0.69 3.06
CA LYS A 141 29.24 0.66 4.03
C LYS A 141 28.47 -0.65 3.89
N VAL A 142 28.27 -1.36 5.00
CA VAL A 142 27.52 -2.62 5.05
C VAL A 142 26.34 -2.47 6.00
N TYR A 143 25.19 -2.98 5.58
CA TYR A 143 24.00 -3.04 6.43
C TYR A 143 24.17 -4.14 7.48
N MET A 144 23.91 -3.79 8.74
CA MET A 144 23.92 -4.78 9.82
C MET A 144 22.50 -5.32 10.02
N TYR A 145 22.33 -6.62 9.76
CA TYR A 145 21.09 -7.34 10.04
C TYR A 145 20.95 -7.73 11.52
N GLN A 146 22.08 -7.91 12.22
CA GLN A 146 22.10 -8.32 13.62
C GLN A 146 21.39 -7.35 14.57
N PRO A 147 21.55 -6.02 14.47
CA PRO A 147 20.78 -5.09 15.31
C PRO A 147 19.27 -5.20 15.12
N ILE A 148 18.80 -5.53 13.92
CA ILE A 148 17.37 -5.77 13.66
C ILE A 148 16.91 -7.03 14.40
N LEU A 149 17.68 -8.11 14.37
CA LEU A 149 17.41 -9.32 15.14
C LEU A 149 17.33 -9.04 16.64
N GLU A 150 18.29 -8.28 17.20
CA GLU A 150 18.31 -7.89 18.61
C GLU A 150 17.07 -7.07 18.99
N ASP A 151 16.68 -6.12 18.13
CA ASP A 151 15.47 -5.32 18.33
C ASP A 151 14.19 -6.16 18.28
N VAL A 152 14.08 -7.09 17.32
CA VAL A 152 12.95 -8.03 17.21
C VAL A 152 12.87 -8.92 18.45
N THR A 153 14.00 -9.46 18.90
CA THR A 153 14.07 -10.32 20.09
C THR A 153 13.59 -9.57 21.33
N ARG A 154 14.09 -8.35 21.55
CA ARG A 154 13.66 -7.49 22.66
C ARG A 154 12.16 -7.18 22.62
N LEU A 155 11.60 -6.93 21.43
CA LEU A 155 10.16 -6.69 21.28
C LEU A 155 9.34 -7.93 21.65
N LEU A 156 9.73 -9.11 21.17
CA LEU A 156 9.06 -10.37 21.50
C LEU A 156 9.10 -10.68 23.00
N GLU A 157 10.24 -10.46 23.66
CA GLU A 157 10.37 -10.62 25.12
C GLU A 157 9.51 -9.63 25.90
N SER A 158 9.46 -8.36 25.46
CA SER A 158 8.62 -7.33 26.06
C SER A 158 7.12 -7.64 25.92
N ASN A 159 6.74 -8.40 24.90
CA ASN A 159 5.35 -8.79 24.66
C ASN A 159 4.96 -10.00 25.51
N ALA A 160 5.84 -10.99 25.62
CA ALA A 160 5.63 -12.14 26.51
C ALA A 160 5.49 -11.72 27.99
N SER A 161 6.21 -10.69 28.42
CA SER A 161 6.11 -10.17 29.80
C SER A 161 4.80 -9.44 30.09
N LYS A 162 4.19 -8.75 29.10
CA LYS A 162 2.86 -8.14 29.23
C LYS A 162 1.71 -9.15 29.25
N GLU A 163 1.91 -10.34 28.68
CA GLU A 163 0.91 -11.43 28.69
C GLU A 163 0.66 -12.02 30.09
N ALA A 164 1.62 -11.88 31.01
CA ALA A 164 1.51 -12.38 32.39
C ALA A 164 0.57 -11.53 33.28
N ASP A 165 0.29 -10.29 32.89
CA ASP A 165 -0.64 -9.39 33.59
C ASP A 165 -2.05 -9.49 33.00
N ALA A 166 -2.88 -10.33 33.64
CA ALA A 166 -4.21 -10.77 33.17
C ALA A 166 -5.30 -9.69 32.97
N SER A 167 -4.98 -8.40 33.08
CA SER A 167 -5.93 -7.27 32.91
C SER A 167 -5.77 -6.51 31.58
N SER A 168 -4.76 -6.80 30.77
CA SER A 168 -4.55 -6.14 29.48
C SER A 168 -5.27 -6.91 28.36
N ARG A 169 -6.14 -6.24 27.60
CA ARG A 169 -6.75 -6.80 26.38
C ARG A 169 -5.63 -7.30 25.46
N LYS A 170 -5.63 -8.60 25.16
CA LYS A 170 -4.74 -9.25 24.17
C LYS A 170 -4.75 -8.49 22.84
N LYS A 171 -3.77 -7.62 22.61
CA LYS A 171 -3.35 -7.25 21.25
C LYS A 171 -2.31 -8.28 20.85
N ASN A 172 -2.62 -9.14 19.88
CA ASN A 172 -1.60 -9.98 19.25
C ASN A 172 -0.64 -9.04 18.52
N GLU A 173 0.48 -8.70 19.16
CA GLU A 173 1.45 -7.81 18.57
C GLU A 173 2.20 -8.54 17.44
N THR A 174 1.88 -8.20 16.20
CA THR A 174 2.55 -8.72 15.00
C THR A 174 3.74 -7.86 14.63
N ILE A 175 4.88 -8.48 14.31
CA ILE A 175 6.08 -7.78 13.80
C ILE A 175 6.18 -8.03 12.29
N SER A 176 6.42 -6.97 11.53
CA SER A 176 6.72 -7.03 10.09
C SER A 176 8.04 -6.32 9.81
N ILE A 177 8.88 -6.93 8.97
CA ILE A 177 10.17 -6.36 8.53
C ILE A 177 10.05 -6.10 7.03
N LEU A 178 10.19 -4.83 6.63
CA LEU A 178 10.20 -4.41 5.23
C LEU A 178 11.65 -4.16 4.82
N THR A 179 12.06 -4.73 3.68
CA THR A 179 13.39 -4.58 3.10
C THR A 179 13.29 -3.97 1.70
N GLN A 180 14.38 -3.42 1.19
CA GLN A 180 14.40 -2.82 -0.14
C GLN A 180 14.49 -3.88 -1.23
N THR A 181 15.18 -4.98 -0.95
CA THR A 181 15.35 -6.09 -1.90
C THR A 181 14.85 -7.42 -1.34
N ASN A 182 14.53 -8.34 -2.25
CA ASN A 182 14.18 -9.72 -1.89
C ASN A 182 15.38 -10.47 -1.28
N GLU A 183 16.61 -10.14 -1.68
CA GLU A 183 17.82 -10.73 -1.13
C GLU A 183 17.98 -10.39 0.36
N GLU A 184 17.81 -9.11 0.72
CA GLU A 184 17.77 -8.66 2.12
C GLU A 184 16.69 -9.39 2.93
N ALA A 185 15.50 -9.57 2.36
CA ALA A 185 14.40 -10.27 3.04
C ALA A 185 14.74 -11.74 3.32
N VAL A 186 15.38 -12.42 2.37
CA VAL A 186 15.81 -13.82 2.51
C VAL A 186 16.91 -13.94 3.55
N ILE A 187 17.89 -13.02 3.57
CA ILE A 187 18.95 -12.98 4.58
C ILE A 187 18.34 -12.80 5.98
N MET A 188 17.41 -11.85 6.13
CA MET A 188 16.72 -11.62 7.40
C MET A 188 15.92 -12.85 7.85
N LEU A 189 15.20 -13.51 6.93
CA LEU A 189 14.45 -14.73 7.26
C LEU A 189 15.37 -15.83 7.78
N ALA A 190 16.49 -16.09 7.09
CA ALA A 190 17.46 -17.10 7.48
C ALA A 190 18.07 -16.79 8.86
N LEU A 191 18.39 -15.51 9.12
CA LEU A 191 18.93 -15.07 10.40
C LEU A 191 17.93 -15.23 11.56
N LEU A 192 16.64 -14.94 11.32
CA LEU A 192 15.60 -15.15 12.33
C LEU A 192 15.41 -16.64 12.64
N HIS A 193 15.36 -17.49 11.60
CA HIS A 193 15.25 -18.95 11.77
C HIS A 193 16.45 -19.56 12.47
N SER A 194 17.67 -19.07 12.23
CA SER A 194 18.86 -19.55 12.93
C SER A 194 18.88 -19.21 14.43
N HIS A 195 17.95 -18.37 14.90
CA HIS A 195 17.74 -18.02 16.31
C HIS A 195 16.37 -18.49 16.82
N ASP A 196 15.78 -19.50 16.17
CA ASP A 196 14.48 -20.09 16.54
C ASP A 196 13.28 -19.11 16.54
N ILE A 197 13.41 -17.95 15.88
CA ILE A 197 12.32 -16.99 15.73
C ILE A 197 11.45 -17.39 14.54
N LYS A 198 10.17 -17.67 14.80
CA LYS A 198 9.20 -18.01 13.75
C LYS A 198 8.89 -16.77 12.90
N ALA A 199 9.31 -16.83 11.64
CA ALA A 199 9.03 -15.81 10.64
C ALA A 199 8.64 -16.45 9.30
N LYS A 200 7.91 -15.70 8.46
CA LYS A 200 7.49 -16.11 7.13
C LYS A 200 7.73 -14.97 6.15
N LEU A 201 8.27 -15.30 4.98
CA LEU A 201 8.39 -14.34 3.89
C LEU A 201 7.06 -14.21 3.13
N VAL A 202 6.71 -12.98 2.81
CA VAL A 202 5.54 -12.64 2.00
C VAL A 202 6.03 -12.35 0.58
N GLN A 203 6.08 -13.40 -0.26
CA GLN A 203 6.65 -13.34 -1.60
C GLN A 203 5.65 -12.99 -2.71
N SER A 204 4.35 -13.19 -2.48
CA SER A 204 3.27 -12.84 -3.40
C SER A 204 1.99 -12.48 -2.66
N MET A 205 1.10 -11.76 -3.35
CA MET A 205 -0.26 -11.44 -2.86
C MET A 205 -1.07 -12.70 -2.55
N ASP A 206 -0.73 -13.88 -3.10
CA ASP A 206 -1.42 -15.14 -2.83
C ASP A 206 -1.29 -15.61 -1.37
N GLY A 207 -0.25 -15.14 -0.66
CA GLY A 207 -0.04 -15.38 0.77
C GLY A 207 -0.61 -14.30 1.70
N LEU A 208 -0.97 -13.14 1.14
CA LEU A 208 -1.63 -12.01 1.81
C LEU A 208 -3.14 -12.18 1.63
N ARG A 209 -3.76 -13.05 2.43
CA ARG A 209 -5.22 -12.96 2.57
C ARG A 209 -5.49 -11.64 3.28
N PHE A 210 -6.31 -10.76 2.69
CA PHE A 210 -6.68 -9.46 3.30
C PHE A 210 -7.24 -9.59 4.72
N TRP A 211 -7.79 -10.75 5.09
CA TRP A 211 -8.18 -11.08 6.46
C TRP A 211 -7.02 -11.17 7.46
N ASN A 212 -5.77 -11.37 7.01
CA ASN A 212 -4.59 -11.34 7.88
C ASN A 212 -4.17 -9.91 8.25
N LEU A 213 -4.77 -8.89 7.61
CA LEU A 213 -4.61 -7.47 7.93
C LEU A 213 -5.86 -6.89 8.63
N ALA A 214 -6.91 -7.70 8.82
CA ALA A 214 -8.09 -7.34 9.57
C ALA A 214 -8.04 -8.01 10.95
N GLU A 215 -7.88 -7.15 11.97
CA GLU A 215 -7.87 -7.39 13.43
C GLU A 215 -6.55 -7.85 14.08
#